data_AF-A0A7W6ECQ8-F1
#
_entry.id   AF-A0A7W6ECQ8-F1
#
_cell.length_a   1.000
_cell.length_b   1.000
_cell.length_c   1.000
_cell.angle_alpha   90.00
_cell.angle_beta   90.00
_cell.angle_gamma   90.00
#
_symmetry.space_group_name_H-M   'P 1'
#
loop_
_entity.id
_entity.type
_entity.pdbx_description
1 polymer ?
#
loop_
_entity_poly.entity_id
_entity_poly.type
_entity_poly.pdbx_seq_one_letter_code
_entity_poly.pdbx_strand_id
1 'polypeptide(L)'
;MIGVENHLPWRLKTDLDIFRRRTEGHAIIMGRKTFESVGRPLPRRMNIVLSRTKFADSSNLVWADSVSTAIYLADNYSILNFKKQFFVVGGENVYRALASYINKVFVTEVQCGPINGDAKFDIEFNKNDWQLFRSVSYPKSLSDECEFDVKCYLKRRKEFRSQSVEKFIRERPELARFVGPYLVGVKNSDALSLDQMKLL
;
A
#
# COMPACT_ATOMS: atom_id res chain seq x y z
N MET A 1 -16.59 -6.08 -2.94
CA MET A 1 -16.75 -5.57 -1.57
C MET A 1 -15.52 -5.95 -0.77
N ILE A 2 -15.06 -5.08 0.13
CA ILE A 2 -13.90 -5.34 1.00
C ILE A 2 -14.22 -5.19 2.49
N GLY A 3 -15.44 -4.82 2.84
CA GLY A 3 -15.85 -4.69 4.24
C GLY A 3 -17.36 -4.70 4.42
N VAL A 4 -17.76 -5.14 5.61
CA VAL A 4 -19.11 -5.06 6.17
C VAL A 4 -18.93 -4.59 7.62
N GLU A 5 -19.49 -3.44 7.99
CA GLU A 5 -19.41 -2.90 9.37
C GLU A 5 -17.96 -2.79 9.90
N ASN A 6 -17.04 -2.38 9.02
CA ASN A 6 -15.59 -2.35 9.23
C ASN A 6 -14.90 -3.71 9.41
N HIS A 7 -15.58 -4.84 9.27
CA HIS A 7 -14.97 -6.18 9.32
C HIS A 7 -14.81 -6.78 7.93
N LEU A 8 -13.86 -7.71 7.79
CA LEU A 8 -13.80 -8.57 6.61
C LEU A 8 -14.99 -9.55 6.66
N PRO A 9 -15.75 -9.72 5.57
CA PRO A 9 -16.93 -10.57 5.55
C PRO A 9 -16.63 -12.08 5.53
N TRP A 10 -15.35 -12.45 5.56
CA TRP A 10 -14.87 -13.83 5.51
C TRP A 10 -13.66 -14.01 6.42
N ARG A 11 -13.39 -15.25 6.79
CA ARG A 11 -12.18 -15.67 7.50
C ARG A 11 -11.28 -16.50 6.60
N LEU A 12 -10.19 -15.89 6.14
CA LEU A 12 -9.17 -16.52 5.29
C LEU A 12 -7.81 -16.44 6.00
N LYS A 13 -7.47 -17.46 6.80
CA LYS A 13 -6.21 -17.46 7.56
C LYS A 13 -4.99 -17.44 6.63
N THR A 14 -5.10 -18.11 5.49
CA THR A 14 -4.03 -18.17 4.49
C THR A 14 -3.77 -16.79 3.89
N ASP A 15 -4.82 -16.03 3.56
CA ASP A 15 -4.69 -14.64 3.08
C ASP A 15 -4.06 -13.71 4.14
N LEU A 16 -4.48 -13.83 5.41
CA LEU A 16 -3.92 -13.05 6.51
C LEU A 16 -2.42 -13.32 6.73
N ASP A 17 -1.99 -14.58 6.60
CA ASP A 17 -0.57 -14.93 6.71
C ASP A 17 0.23 -14.41 5.50
N ILE A 18 -0.34 -14.49 4.30
CA ILE A 18 0.23 -13.91 3.10
C ILE A 18 0.40 -12.38 3.27
N PHE A 19 -0.62 -11.69 3.75
CA PHE A 19 -0.58 -10.26 4.06
C PHE A 19 0.51 -9.93 5.09
N ARG A 20 0.59 -10.71 6.18
CA ARG A 20 1.62 -10.56 7.21
C ARG A 20 3.01 -10.69 6.61
N ARG A 21 3.32 -11.79 5.93
CA ARG A 21 4.65 -12.05 5.35
C ARG A 21 5.07 -10.98 4.35
N ARG A 22 4.12 -10.44 3.56
CA ARG A 22 4.42 -9.38 2.58
C ARG A 22 4.71 -8.04 3.22
N THR A 23 4.01 -7.71 4.30
CA THR A 23 4.08 -6.37 4.92
C THR A 23 5.08 -6.29 6.07
N GLU A 24 5.53 -7.41 6.63
CA GLU A 24 6.48 -7.46 7.75
C GLU A 24 7.79 -6.72 7.43
N GLY A 25 8.22 -5.85 8.33
CA GLY A 25 9.40 -5.00 8.18
C GLY A 25 9.21 -3.76 7.29
N HIS A 26 8.00 -3.49 6.79
CA HIS A 26 7.68 -2.32 5.98
C HIS A 26 6.82 -1.30 6.72
N ALA A 27 6.82 -0.06 6.20
CA ALA A 27 5.77 0.89 6.50
C ALA A 27 4.44 0.48 5.85
N ILE A 28 3.36 0.63 6.59
CA ILE A 28 1.99 0.42 6.13
C ILE A 28 1.16 1.68 6.38
N ILE A 29 0.41 2.11 5.39
CA ILE A 29 -0.53 3.24 5.49
C ILE A 29 -1.94 2.67 5.55
N MET A 30 -2.69 3.07 6.57
CA MET A 30 -4.11 2.72 6.70
C MET A 30 -4.96 3.89 7.17
N GLY A 31 -6.28 3.81 7.01
CA GLY A 31 -7.21 4.81 7.53
C GLY A 31 -7.61 4.52 8.98
N ARG A 32 -8.07 5.55 9.71
CA ARG A 32 -8.56 5.40 11.10
C ARG A 32 -9.53 4.23 11.29
N LYS A 33 -10.58 4.12 10.46
CA LYS A 33 -11.58 3.03 10.57
C LYS A 33 -10.96 1.64 10.39
N THR A 34 -9.98 1.51 9.48
CA THR A 34 -9.24 0.26 9.27
C THR A 34 -8.37 -0.06 10.48
N PHE A 35 -7.70 0.94 11.05
CA PHE A 35 -6.94 0.76 12.28
C PHE A 35 -7.82 0.32 13.46
N GLU A 36 -9.00 0.93 13.61
CA GLU A 36 -9.98 0.56 14.65
C GLU A 36 -10.49 -0.88 14.49
N SER A 37 -10.75 -1.31 13.25
CA SER A 37 -11.10 -2.71 12.95
C SER A 37 -10.00 -3.69 13.32
N VAL A 38 -8.74 -3.34 13.04
CA VAL A 38 -7.57 -4.15 13.43
C VAL A 38 -7.37 -4.13 14.96
N GLY A 39 -7.73 -3.04 15.62
CA GLY A 39 -7.75 -2.86 17.07
C GLY A 39 -6.39 -2.59 17.72
N ARG A 40 -5.28 -2.75 16.99
CA ARG A 40 -3.92 -2.52 17.51
C ARG A 40 -2.89 -2.28 16.40
N PRO A 41 -1.75 -1.62 16.71
CA PRO A 41 -0.62 -1.57 15.80
C PRO A 41 -0.17 -2.97 15.40
N LEU A 42 0.00 -3.16 14.10
CA LEU A 42 0.49 -4.41 13.55
C LEU A 42 1.98 -4.57 13.91
N PRO A 43 2.38 -5.69 14.55
CA PRO A 43 3.74 -5.87 15.04
C PRO A 43 4.73 -5.95 13.87
N ARG A 44 5.98 -5.52 14.15
CA ARG A 44 7.11 -5.53 13.21
C ARG A 44 6.83 -4.75 11.92
N ARG A 45 5.96 -3.75 12.00
CA ARG A 45 5.57 -2.84 10.92
C ARG A 45 5.52 -1.43 11.48
N MET A 46 5.88 -0.45 10.66
CA MET A 46 5.62 0.95 10.96
C MET A 46 4.19 1.27 10.53
N ASN A 47 3.30 1.50 11.49
CA ASN A 47 1.89 1.76 11.25
C ASN A 47 1.70 3.27 11.07
N ILE A 48 1.24 3.69 9.90
CA ILE A 48 0.92 5.09 9.61
C ILE A 48 -0.59 5.18 9.42
N VAL A 49 -1.27 5.89 10.32
CA VAL A 49 -2.73 5.97 10.33
C VAL A 49 -3.19 7.35 9.89
N LEU A 50 -3.91 7.39 8.77
CA LEU A 50 -4.53 8.60 8.24
C LEU A 50 -5.79 8.96 9.04
N SER A 51 -5.74 10.13 9.67
CA SER A 51 -6.84 10.67 10.48
C SER A 51 -6.76 12.19 10.54
N ARG A 52 -7.92 12.87 10.45
CA ARG A 52 -8.00 14.31 10.71
C ARG A 52 -7.90 14.64 12.21
N THR A 53 -8.23 13.69 13.07
CA THR A 53 -8.10 13.79 14.52
C THR A 53 -6.73 13.29 14.93
N LYS A 54 -6.02 14.06 15.76
CA LYS A 54 -4.75 13.66 16.35
C LYS A 54 -4.98 12.74 17.54
N PHE A 55 -4.18 11.69 17.61
CA PHE A 55 -4.10 10.77 18.73
C PHE A 55 -2.63 10.59 19.13
N ALA A 56 -2.39 9.91 20.25
CA ALA A 56 -1.04 9.63 20.69
C ALA A 56 -0.35 8.63 19.76
N ASP A 57 0.90 8.94 19.41
CA ASP A 57 1.81 8.02 18.72
C ASP A 57 2.30 6.92 19.68
N SER A 58 2.86 5.85 19.11
CA SER A 58 3.61 4.83 19.85
C SER A 58 4.87 4.43 19.07
N SER A 59 5.68 3.53 19.64
CA SER A 59 6.98 3.14 19.05
C SER A 59 6.88 2.62 17.61
N ASN A 60 5.73 2.08 17.21
CA ASN A 60 5.49 1.59 15.85
C ASN A 60 4.18 2.08 15.23
N LEU A 61 3.63 3.20 15.75
CA LEU A 61 2.40 3.85 15.26
C LEU A 61 2.61 5.36 15.20
N VAL A 62 2.31 5.95 14.05
CA VAL A 62 2.28 7.41 13.87
C VAL A 62 0.98 7.82 13.19
N TRP A 63 0.37 8.90 13.69
CA TRP A 63 -0.83 9.49 13.08
C TRP A 63 -0.46 10.57 12.05
N ALA A 64 -0.98 10.41 10.83
CA ALA A 64 -0.79 11.36 9.74
C ALA A 64 -2.09 12.12 9.45
N ASP A 65 -2.01 13.44 9.41
CA ASP A 65 -3.16 14.33 9.17
C ASP A 65 -3.53 14.51 7.70
N SER A 66 -2.64 14.10 6.80
CA SER A 66 -2.80 14.26 5.35
C SER A 66 -2.09 13.14 4.58
N VAL A 67 -2.52 12.95 3.32
CA VAL A 67 -1.90 11.99 2.39
C VAL A 67 -0.42 12.31 2.18
N SER A 68 -0.07 13.59 2.04
CA SER A 68 1.33 14.03 1.90
C SER A 68 2.16 13.66 3.13
N THR A 69 1.66 13.90 4.34
CA THR A 69 2.34 13.52 5.58
C THR A 69 2.52 11.99 5.64
N ALA A 70 1.49 11.21 5.31
CA ALA A 70 1.58 9.75 5.34
C ALA A 70 2.61 9.19 4.34
N ILE A 71 2.61 9.68 3.10
CA ILE A 71 3.60 9.27 2.09
C ILE A 71 5.00 9.65 2.54
N TYR A 72 5.20 10.87 3.04
CA TYR A 72 6.49 11.32 3.55
C TYR A 72 7.02 10.41 4.68
N LEU A 73 6.20 10.12 5.69
CA LEU A 73 6.58 9.23 6.78
C LEU A 73 6.92 7.82 6.29
N ALA A 74 6.11 7.28 5.37
CA ALA A 74 6.32 5.95 4.81
C ALA A 74 7.61 5.87 4.00
N ASP A 75 7.90 6.91 3.22
CA ASP A 75 9.13 7.05 2.43
C ASP A 75 10.36 7.11 3.32
N ASN A 76 10.36 8.02 4.31
CA ASN A 76 11.49 8.17 5.21
C ASN A 76 11.77 6.88 5.95
N TYR A 77 10.74 6.23 6.48
CA TYR A 77 10.90 4.92 7.12
C TYR A 77 11.49 3.90 6.15
N SER A 78 10.95 3.78 4.94
CA SER A 78 11.45 2.83 3.95
C SER A 78 12.90 3.10 3.55
N ILE A 79 13.28 4.35 3.30
CA ILE A 79 14.65 4.75 2.95
C ILE A 79 15.63 4.41 4.08
N LEU A 80 15.30 4.81 5.32
CA LEU A 80 16.16 4.58 6.49
C LEU A 80 16.34 3.09 6.81
N ASN A 81 15.39 2.24 6.41
CA ASN A 81 15.42 0.80 6.62
C ASN A 81 15.81 0.01 5.35
N PHE A 82 16.39 0.68 4.35
CA PHE A 82 16.83 0.08 3.08
C PHE A 82 15.71 -0.72 2.36
N LYS A 83 14.46 -0.27 2.49
CA LYS A 83 13.28 -0.82 1.82
C LYS A 83 12.97 -0.02 0.58
N LYS A 84 12.64 -0.71 -0.51
CA LYS A 84 12.25 -0.08 -1.80
C LYS A 84 10.76 0.28 -1.89
N GLN A 85 9.96 -0.11 -0.91
CA GLN A 85 8.51 0.01 -0.95
C GLN A 85 7.88 0.14 0.44
N PHE A 86 6.71 0.76 0.48
CA PHE A 86 5.76 0.73 1.57
C PHE A 86 4.41 0.19 1.04
N PHE A 87 3.47 -0.12 1.92
CA PHE A 87 2.17 -0.67 1.53
C PHE A 87 1.02 0.25 1.92
N VAL A 88 0.03 0.36 1.05
CA VAL A 88 -1.28 0.93 1.40
C VAL A 88 -2.22 -0.24 1.67
N VAL A 89 -2.75 -0.32 2.89
CA VAL A 89 -3.53 -1.47 3.36
C VAL A 89 -5.01 -1.13 3.59
N GLY A 90 -5.45 0.01 3.07
CA GLY A 90 -6.84 0.43 3.01
C GLY A 90 -7.27 1.36 4.14
N GLY A 91 -8.56 1.61 4.34
CA GLY A 91 -9.70 1.11 3.56
C GLY A 91 -9.99 1.93 2.30
N GLU A 92 -11.22 1.83 1.81
CA GLU A 92 -11.73 2.45 0.58
C GLU A 92 -11.23 3.90 0.36
N ASN A 93 -11.44 4.78 1.35
CA ASN A 93 -11.07 6.19 1.23
C ASN A 93 -9.55 6.38 1.08
N VAL A 94 -8.75 5.55 1.73
CA VAL A 94 -7.28 5.58 1.63
C VAL A 94 -6.84 5.04 0.27
N TYR A 95 -7.42 3.93 -0.19
CA TYR A 95 -7.16 3.43 -1.54
C TYR A 95 -7.46 4.48 -2.61
N ARG A 96 -8.61 5.14 -2.53
CA ARG A 96 -9.00 6.23 -3.44
C ARG A 96 -8.01 7.40 -3.38
N ALA A 97 -7.67 7.85 -2.17
CA ALA A 97 -6.78 8.99 -1.97
C ALA A 97 -5.33 8.75 -2.43
N LEU A 98 -4.87 7.50 -2.39
CA LEU A 98 -3.52 7.11 -2.78
C LEU A 98 -3.43 6.46 -4.17
N ALA A 99 -4.54 6.27 -4.88
CA ALA A 99 -4.60 5.50 -6.12
C ALA A 99 -3.58 5.96 -7.18
N SER A 100 -3.34 7.27 -7.31
CA SER A 100 -2.36 7.83 -8.25
C SER A 100 -0.92 7.44 -7.95
N TYR A 101 -0.58 7.10 -6.70
CA TYR A 101 0.77 6.73 -6.27
C TYR A 101 1.05 5.22 -6.33
N ILE A 102 0.05 4.40 -6.65
CA ILE A 102 0.18 2.94 -6.62
C ILE A 102 0.75 2.39 -7.93
N ASN A 103 1.89 1.72 -7.84
CA ASN A 103 2.54 1.03 -8.97
C ASN A 103 2.32 -0.49 -8.98
N LYS A 104 1.91 -1.06 -7.84
CA LYS A 104 1.76 -2.51 -7.65
C LYS A 104 0.58 -2.76 -6.74
N VAL A 105 -0.31 -3.66 -7.16
CA VAL A 105 -1.45 -4.07 -6.35
C VAL A 105 -1.40 -5.56 -6.13
N PHE A 106 -1.50 -5.95 -4.86
CA PHE A 106 -1.85 -7.31 -4.47
C PHE A 106 -3.33 -7.31 -4.12
N VAL A 107 -4.12 -8.07 -4.86
CA VAL A 107 -5.56 -8.20 -4.63
C VAL A 107 -5.90 -9.66 -4.39
N THR A 108 -6.73 -9.89 -3.38
CA THR A 108 -7.30 -11.20 -3.09
C THR A 108 -8.75 -11.18 -3.53
N GLU A 109 -9.08 -11.95 -4.56
CA GLU A 109 -10.44 -12.12 -5.07
C GLU A 109 -11.05 -13.35 -4.41
N VAL A 110 -12.11 -13.17 -3.63
CA VAL A 110 -12.71 -14.23 -2.82
C VAL A 110 -14.05 -14.67 -3.42
N GLN A 111 -14.20 -15.96 -3.66
CA GLN A 111 -15.42 -16.56 -4.22
C GLN A 111 -16.35 -17.01 -3.08
N CYS A 112 -17.03 -16.05 -2.44
CA CYS A 112 -17.88 -16.27 -1.26
C CYS A 112 -19.38 -16.00 -1.50
N GLY A 113 -19.80 -15.88 -2.76
CA GLY A 113 -21.18 -15.48 -3.12
C GLY A 113 -21.45 -13.97 -2.95
N PRO A 114 -22.72 -13.54 -3.06
CA PRO A 114 -23.09 -12.13 -2.92
C PRO A 114 -22.93 -11.64 -1.48
N ILE A 115 -22.33 -10.46 -1.31
CA ILE A 115 -22.07 -9.85 0.00
C ILE A 115 -22.71 -8.46 0.05
N ASN A 116 -23.51 -8.21 1.08
CA ASN A 116 -24.04 -6.88 1.38
C ASN A 116 -23.04 -6.09 2.23
N GLY A 117 -22.10 -5.41 1.57
CA GLY A 117 -21.02 -4.64 2.20
C GLY A 117 -21.14 -3.13 2.04
N ASP A 118 -20.41 -2.43 2.90
CA ASP A 118 -20.39 -0.96 3.02
C ASP A 118 -19.06 -0.34 2.58
N ALA A 119 -18.06 -1.16 2.24
CA ALA A 119 -16.76 -0.72 1.75
C ALA A 119 -16.36 -1.42 0.44
N LYS A 120 -15.83 -0.64 -0.50
CA LYS A 120 -15.44 -1.11 -1.85
C LYS A 120 -13.98 -0.84 -2.18
N PHE A 121 -13.46 -1.66 -3.10
CA PHE A 121 -12.17 -1.45 -3.74
C PHE A 121 -12.43 -1.25 -5.23
N ASP A 122 -12.67 0.00 -5.61
CA ASP A 122 -13.07 0.38 -6.96
C ASP A 122 -11.85 0.84 -7.78
N ILE A 123 -10.89 -0.07 -7.98
CA ILE A 123 -9.79 0.13 -8.93
C ILE A 123 -10.04 -0.77 -10.13
N GLU A 124 -10.16 -0.16 -11.31
CA GLU A 124 -10.28 -0.90 -12.56
C GLU A 124 -8.89 -1.28 -13.10
N PHE A 125 -8.63 -2.58 -13.21
CA PHE A 125 -7.40 -3.11 -13.80
C PHE A 125 -7.50 -3.22 -15.32
N ASN A 126 -7.72 -2.08 -16.00
CA ASN A 126 -7.74 -2.06 -17.45
C ASN A 126 -6.37 -2.51 -18.02
N LYS A 127 -6.37 -3.15 -19.20
CA LYS A 127 -5.15 -3.74 -19.79
C LYS A 127 -4.13 -2.71 -20.30
N ASN A 128 -4.56 -1.46 -20.51
CA ASN A 128 -3.72 -0.37 -21.00
C ASN A 128 -2.84 0.21 -19.90
N ASP A 129 -3.33 0.22 -18.67
CA ASP A 129 -2.65 0.78 -17.50
C ASP A 129 -2.02 -0.31 -16.62
N TRP A 130 -2.62 -1.50 -16.59
CA TRP A 130 -2.19 -2.60 -15.72
C TRP A 130 -1.83 -3.87 -16.49
N GLN A 131 -0.88 -4.60 -15.90
CA GLN A 131 -0.47 -5.94 -16.32
C GLN A 131 -0.67 -6.91 -15.17
N LEU A 132 -1.40 -8.01 -15.40
CA LEU A 132 -1.41 -9.14 -14.48
C LEU A 132 -0.03 -9.81 -14.53
N PHE A 133 0.69 -9.76 -13.43
CA PHE A 133 2.04 -10.32 -13.30
C PHE A 133 2.02 -11.74 -12.74
N ARG A 134 1.14 -12.01 -11.78
CA ARG A 134 1.01 -13.33 -11.15
C ARG A 134 -0.41 -13.55 -10.65
N SER A 135 -0.89 -14.78 -10.71
CA SER A 135 -2.11 -15.26 -10.07
C SER A 135 -1.81 -16.60 -9.40
N VAL A 136 -2.30 -16.79 -8.17
CA VAL A 136 -2.20 -18.06 -7.43
C VAL A 136 -3.54 -18.36 -6.79
N SER A 137 -4.11 -19.52 -7.09
CA SER A 137 -5.40 -19.95 -6.57
C SER A 137 -5.24 -20.79 -5.30
N TYR A 138 -6.14 -20.58 -4.35
CA TYR A 138 -6.20 -21.28 -3.08
C TYR A 138 -7.59 -21.91 -2.94
N PRO A 139 -7.71 -23.26 -2.93
CA PRO A 139 -8.99 -23.90 -2.71
C PRO A 139 -9.48 -23.67 -1.29
N LYS A 140 -10.80 -23.76 -1.10
CA LYS A 140 -11.43 -23.75 0.23
C LYS A 140 -10.80 -24.81 1.13
N SER A 141 -10.58 -24.47 2.40
CA SER A 141 -9.91 -25.34 3.37
C SER A 141 -10.55 -25.26 4.75
N LEU A 142 -10.09 -26.09 5.71
CA LEU A 142 -10.50 -25.95 7.12
C LEU A 142 -10.05 -24.62 7.75
N SER A 143 -9.08 -23.94 7.14
CA SER A 143 -8.54 -22.66 7.61
C SER A 143 -9.07 -21.45 6.85
N ASP A 144 -9.79 -21.68 5.74
CA ASP A 144 -10.23 -20.66 4.79
C ASP A 144 -11.67 -20.96 4.35
N GLU A 145 -12.61 -20.08 4.74
CA GLU A 145 -14.05 -20.30 4.56
C GLU A 145 -14.51 -20.35 3.10
N CYS A 146 -13.73 -19.72 2.22
CA CYS A 146 -14.01 -19.59 0.78
C CYS A 146 -12.72 -19.86 0.00
N GLU A 147 -12.86 -20.32 -1.24
CA GLU A 147 -11.74 -20.29 -2.18
C GLU A 147 -11.43 -18.85 -2.59
N PHE A 148 -10.17 -18.60 -2.96
CA PHE A 148 -9.72 -17.26 -3.35
C PHE A 148 -8.51 -17.31 -4.29
N ASP A 149 -8.38 -16.26 -5.10
CA ASP A 149 -7.21 -16.02 -5.93
C ASP A 149 -6.41 -14.84 -5.39
N VAL A 150 -5.10 -15.02 -5.25
CA VAL A 150 -4.18 -13.93 -4.94
C VAL A 150 -3.50 -13.47 -6.22
N LYS A 151 -3.89 -12.29 -6.70
CA LYS A 151 -3.39 -11.67 -7.94
C LYS A 151 -2.43 -10.52 -7.64
N CYS A 152 -1.45 -10.37 -8.51
CA CYS A 152 -0.48 -9.29 -8.49
C CYS A 152 -0.55 -8.52 -9.80
N TYR A 153 -0.94 -7.25 -9.74
CA TYR A 153 -0.95 -6.34 -10.87
C TYR A 153 0.20 -5.37 -10.78
N LEU A 154 0.84 -5.08 -11.92
CA LEU A 154 1.86 -4.06 -12.08
C LEU A 154 1.34 -2.97 -12.99
N LYS A 155 1.50 -1.71 -12.59
CA LYS A 155 1.20 -0.56 -13.44
C LYS A 155 2.24 -0.52 -14.55
N ARG A 156 1.79 -0.46 -15.81
CA ARG A 156 2.66 -0.46 -17.00
C ARG A 156 3.51 0.81 -17.06
N ARG A 157 2.89 1.95 -16.76
CA ARG A 157 3.56 3.24 -16.59
C ARG A 157 3.70 3.50 -15.10
N LYS A 158 4.89 3.20 -14.57
CA LYS A 158 5.20 3.42 -13.17
C LYS A 158 5.31 4.92 -12.91
N GLU A 159 4.65 5.36 -11.84
CA GLU A 159 4.82 6.68 -11.26
C GLU A 159 6.03 6.64 -10.34
N PHE A 160 7.14 7.22 -10.77
CA PHE A 160 8.34 7.27 -9.95
C PHE A 160 8.35 8.54 -9.10
N ARG A 161 8.86 8.43 -7.87
CA ARG A 161 9.06 9.58 -6.97
C ARG A 161 9.92 10.64 -7.64
N SER A 162 10.95 10.20 -8.37
CA SER A 162 11.83 11.08 -9.14
C SER A 162 11.07 11.96 -10.12
N GLN A 163 10.08 11.42 -10.85
CA GLN A 163 9.26 12.19 -11.80
C GLN A 163 8.35 13.21 -11.10
N SER A 164 7.79 12.85 -9.94
CA SER A 164 6.99 13.77 -9.13
C SER A 164 7.83 14.92 -8.58
N VAL A 165 9.05 14.64 -8.11
CA VAL A 165 9.96 15.67 -7.60
C VAL A 165 10.50 16.55 -8.73
N GLU A 166 10.85 15.97 -9.89
CA GLU A 166 11.28 16.75 -11.05
C GLU A 166 10.18 17.68 -11.57
N LYS A 167 8.93 17.21 -11.60
CA LYS A 167 7.77 18.06 -11.91
C LYS A 167 7.61 19.19 -10.88
N PHE A 168 7.68 18.86 -9.59
CA PHE A 168 7.58 19.85 -8.51
C PHE A 168 8.68 20.93 -8.61
N ILE A 169 9.92 20.54 -8.85
CA ILE A 169 11.04 21.49 -9.03
C ILE A 169 10.86 22.32 -10.29
N ARG A 170 10.35 21.74 -11.39
CA ARG A 170 10.04 22.49 -12.61
C ARG A 170 8.97 23.56 -12.37
N GLU A 171 7.97 23.25 -11.55
CA GLU A 171 6.92 24.19 -11.16
C GLU A 171 7.39 25.21 -10.10
N ARG A 172 8.42 24.88 -9.30
CA ARG A 172 8.95 25.69 -8.19
C ARG A 172 10.49 25.63 -8.10
N PRO A 173 11.21 26.24 -9.04
CA PRO A 173 12.67 26.12 -9.15
C PRO A 173 13.43 26.67 -7.92
N GLU A 174 12.85 27.64 -7.21
CA GLU A 174 13.41 28.23 -5.99
C GLU A 174 13.58 27.24 -4.83
N LEU A 175 12.82 26.13 -4.85
CA LEU A 175 12.86 25.11 -3.81
C LEU A 175 13.89 24.00 -4.06
N ALA A 176 14.53 23.96 -5.24
CA ALA A 176 15.43 22.89 -5.65
C ALA A 176 16.56 22.59 -4.63
N ARG A 177 17.12 23.64 -4.01
CA ARG A 177 18.21 23.52 -3.01
C ARG A 177 17.82 22.70 -1.77
N PHE A 178 16.53 22.64 -1.44
CA PHE A 178 16.03 21.92 -0.27
C PHE A 178 15.72 20.45 -0.56
N VAL A 179 15.55 20.08 -1.83
CA VAL A 179 15.15 18.72 -2.25
C VAL A 179 16.34 17.88 -2.74
N GLY A 180 17.52 18.49 -2.91
CA GLY A 180 18.73 17.85 -3.44
C GLY A 180 19.14 16.54 -2.73
N PRO A 181 19.28 16.52 -1.38
CA PRO A 181 19.64 15.30 -0.66
C PRO A 181 18.58 14.18 -0.75
N TYR A 182 17.29 14.54 -0.75
CA TYR A 182 16.19 13.59 -0.94
C TYR A 182 16.20 12.99 -2.35
N LEU A 183 16.50 13.79 -3.37
CA LEU A 183 16.61 13.32 -4.77
C LEU A 183 17.69 12.27 -4.97
N VAL A 184 18.84 12.38 -4.27
CA VAL A 184 19.90 11.38 -4.35
C VAL A 184 19.42 10.04 -3.77
N GLY A 185 18.73 10.07 -2.63
CA GLY A 185 18.12 8.87 -2.03
C GLY A 185 17.05 8.23 -2.93
N VAL A 186 16.20 9.06 -3.55
CA VAL A 186 15.17 8.61 -4.49
C VAL A 186 15.78 7.98 -5.75
N LYS A 187 16.77 8.63 -6.38
CA LYS A 187 17.42 8.12 -7.60
C LYS A 187 18.16 6.80 -7.35
N ASN A 188 18.82 6.66 -6.19
CA ASN A 188 19.49 5.40 -5.84
C ASN A 188 18.50 4.25 -5.60
N SER A 189 17.34 4.54 -4.99
CA SER A 189 16.26 3.56 -4.82
C SER A 189 15.65 3.13 -6.16
N ASP A 190 15.42 4.08 -7.08
CA ASP A 190 14.79 3.83 -8.37
C ASP A 190 15.75 3.13 -9.37
N ALA A 191 17.04 3.51 -9.39
CA ALA A 191 18.04 2.95 -10.32
C ALA A 191 18.31 1.44 -10.07
N LEU A 192 18.40 1.03 -8.81
CA LEU A 192 18.57 -0.38 -8.42
C LEU A 192 17.36 -1.27 -8.77
N SER A 193 16.25 -0.70 -9.28
CA SER A 193 15.06 -1.45 -9.70
C SER A 193 15.07 -1.86 -11.17
N LEU A 194 15.83 -1.16 -12.03
CA LEU A 194 15.90 -1.42 -13.47
C LEU A 194 16.87 -2.57 -13.81
N ASP A 195 18.03 -2.63 -13.15
CA ASP A 195 19.04 -3.65 -13.45
C ASP A 195 18.66 -5.04 -12.94
N GLN A 196 17.90 -5.14 -11.84
CA GLN A 196 17.43 -6.41 -11.30
C GLN A 196 16.18 -6.97 -12.03
N MET A 197 15.44 -6.13 -12.77
CA MET A 197 14.36 -6.60 -13.65
C MET A 197 14.86 -7.26 -14.94
N LYS A 198 16.17 -7.20 -15.22
CA LYS A 198 16.81 -8.01 -16.28
C LYS A 198 17.23 -9.40 -15.80
N LEU A 199 17.11 -9.68 -14.50
CA LEU A 199 17.59 -10.90 -13.83
C LEU A 199 16.46 -11.73 -13.19
N LEU A 200 15.20 -11.41 -13.50
CA LEU A 200 13.99 -12.16 -13.12
C LEU A 200 13.06 -12.27 -14.33
#